data_AF-A0A2G9Y1M4-F1
#
_entry.id   AF-A0A2G9Y1M4-F1
#
_cell.length_a   1.000
_cell.length_b   1.000
_cell.length_c   1.000
_cell.angle_alpha   90.00
_cell.angle_beta   90.00
_cell.angle_gamma   90.00
#
_symmetry.space_group_name_H-M   'P 1'
#
loop_
_entity.id
_entity.type
_entity.pdbx_description
1 polymer ?
#
loop_
_entity_poly.entity_id
_entity_poly.type
_entity_poly.pdbx_seq_one_letter_code
_entity_poly.pdbx_strand_id
1 'polypeptide(L)'
;ALYLLQNYQWPGNVRELENVIERAIVMAEGKKITEKDLPKPLTQREPGEEKEAVFLCSLADIEKRCIETALKAAGGNKRKVIKILGISRPTLDRKIKRYSL
;
A
#
# COMPACT_ATOMS: atom_id res chain seq x y z
N ALA A 1 -2.02 0.05 -20.75
CA ALA A 1 -1.65 0.86 -19.57
C ALA A 1 -2.90 1.39 -18.84
N LEU A 2 -3.69 2.30 -19.44
CA LEU A 2 -4.89 2.89 -18.80
C LEU A 2 -5.93 1.83 -18.37
N TYR A 3 -6.13 0.80 -19.20
CA TYR A 3 -7.03 -0.32 -18.89
C TYR A 3 -6.61 -1.11 -17.64
N LEU A 4 -5.30 -1.22 -17.37
CA LEU A 4 -4.80 -1.91 -16.18
C LEU A 4 -5.05 -1.08 -14.92
N LEU A 5 -4.85 0.24 -15.01
CA LEU A 5 -5.11 1.16 -13.91
C LEU A 5 -6.61 1.21 -13.54
N GLN A 6 -7.51 1.13 -14.52
CA GLN A 6 -8.96 1.15 -14.26
C GLN A 6 -9.51 -0.15 -13.68
N ASN A 7 -8.87 -1.30 -13.98
CA ASN A 7 -9.35 -2.62 -13.58
C ASN A 7 -8.67 -3.18 -12.31
N TYR A 8 -7.77 -2.41 -11.71
CA TYR A 8 -7.14 -2.79 -10.44
C TYR A 8 -8.01 -2.34 -9.26
N GLN A 9 -8.08 -3.16 -8.20
CA GLN A 9 -8.98 -2.90 -7.07
C GLN A 9 -8.49 -1.79 -6.12
N TRP A 10 -7.23 -1.33 -6.26
CA TRP A 10 -6.63 -0.26 -5.44
C TRP A 10 -6.92 -0.38 -3.93
N PRO A 11 -6.44 -1.45 -3.27
CA PRO A 11 -6.66 -1.66 -1.84
C PRO A 11 -6.14 -0.52 -0.95
N GLY A 12 -5.23 0.32 -1.45
CA GLY A 12 -4.66 1.49 -0.78
C GLY A 12 -5.33 2.84 -1.09
N ASN A 13 -6.44 2.88 -1.84
CA ASN A 13 -7.12 4.11 -2.31
C ASN A 13 -6.27 4.94 -3.32
N VAL A 14 -6.69 6.20 -3.55
CA VAL A 14 -6.11 7.19 -4.49
C VAL A 14 -4.61 7.42 -4.29
N ARG A 15 -4.07 7.27 -3.08
CA ARG A 15 -2.62 7.40 -2.83
C ARG A 15 -1.80 6.29 -3.48
N GLU A 16 -2.36 5.08 -3.57
CA GLU A 16 -1.68 3.97 -4.24
C GLU A 16 -1.63 4.22 -5.75
N LEU A 17 -2.72 4.76 -6.32
CA LEU A 17 -2.75 5.22 -7.72
C LEU A 17 -1.77 6.38 -7.95
N GLU A 18 -1.72 7.36 -7.06
CA GLU A 18 -0.82 8.51 -7.12
C GLU A 18 0.65 8.05 -7.12
N ASN A 19 1.06 7.20 -6.18
CA ASN A 19 2.42 6.66 -6.11
C ASN A 19 2.78 5.86 -7.38
N VAL A 20 1.85 5.06 -7.90
CA VAL A 20 2.06 4.32 -9.15
C VAL A 20 2.26 5.27 -10.32
N ILE A 21 1.44 6.33 -10.43
CA ILE A 21 1.55 7.32 -11.51
C ILE A 21 2.84 8.13 -11.37
N GLU A 22 3.19 8.61 -10.18
CA GLU A 22 4.45 9.33 -9.93
C GLU A 22 5.66 8.50 -10.38
N ARG A 23 5.69 7.22 -10.00
CA ARG A 23 6.79 6.32 -10.36
C ARG A 23 6.78 5.98 -11.85
N ALA A 24 5.61 5.83 -12.46
CA ALA A 24 5.49 5.63 -13.90
C ALA A 24 5.97 6.86 -14.69
N ILE A 25 5.77 8.08 -14.17
CA ILE A 25 6.33 9.31 -14.74
C ILE A 25 7.85 9.32 -14.62
N VAL A 26 8.40 8.91 -13.48
CA VAL A 26 9.87 8.83 -13.27
C VAL A 26 10.51 7.77 -14.16
N MET A 27 9.83 6.65 -14.40
CA MET A 27 10.34 5.55 -15.24
C MET A 27 10.09 5.75 -16.73
N ALA A 28 9.11 6.57 -17.12
CA ALA A 28 8.78 6.78 -18.52
C ALA A 28 9.91 7.56 -19.22
N GLU A 29 10.62 6.87 -20.12
CA GLU A 29 11.66 7.48 -20.97
C GLU A 29 11.05 8.33 -22.12
N GLY A 30 9.72 8.28 -22.32
CA GLY A 30 9.01 8.97 -23.41
C GLY A 30 7.76 9.72 -22.97
N LYS A 31 7.09 10.39 -23.92
CA LYS A 31 5.88 11.22 -23.67
C LYS A 31 4.62 10.43 -23.27
N LYS A 32 4.65 9.10 -23.30
CA LYS A 32 3.50 8.24 -23.00
C LYS A 32 3.93 7.12 -22.06
N ILE A 33 3.19 6.95 -20.97
CA ILE A 33 3.32 5.83 -20.06
C ILE A 33 2.80 4.56 -20.75
N THR A 34 3.67 3.57 -20.90
CA THR A 34 3.35 2.25 -21.45
C THR A 34 3.24 1.21 -20.34
N GLU A 35 2.83 -0.01 -20.69
CA GLU A 35 2.66 -1.10 -19.72
C GLU A 35 3.97 -1.56 -19.09
N LYS A 36 5.11 -1.26 -19.73
CA LYS A 36 6.45 -1.56 -19.23
C LYS A 36 6.88 -0.60 -18.11
N ASP A 37 6.30 0.59 -18.09
CA ASP A 37 6.57 1.63 -17.09
C ASP A 37 5.66 1.48 -15.86
N LEU A 38 4.64 0.62 -15.97
CA LEU A 38 3.75 0.28 -14.89
C LEU A 38 4.32 -0.89 -14.08
N PRO A 39 4.15 -0.86 -12.74
CA PRO A 39 4.68 -1.90 -11.90
C PRO A 39 3.97 -3.26 -12.07
N LYS A 40 4.74 -4.33 -11.89
CA LYS A 40 4.35 -5.74 -12.14
C LYS A 40 3.00 -6.20 -11.55
N PRO A 41 2.55 -5.79 -10.35
CA PRO A 41 1.26 -6.24 -9.83
C PRO A 41 0.06 -5.75 -10.66
N LEU A 42 0.24 -4.69 -11.46
CA LEU A 42 -0.77 -4.24 -12.42
C LEU A 42 -0.74 -5.05 -13.72
N THR A 43 0.41 -5.64 -14.05
CA THR A 43 0.68 -6.33 -15.32
C THR A 43 0.51 -7.86 -15.21
N GLN A 44 0.63 -8.44 -14.02
CA GLN A 44 0.48 -9.88 -13.77
C GLN A 44 -0.61 -10.13 -12.73
N ARG A 45 -1.77 -10.62 -13.20
CA ARG A 45 -2.80 -11.23 -12.35
C ARG A 45 -2.39 -12.67 -12.02
N GLU A 46 -1.35 -12.87 -11.22
CA GLU A 46 -1.10 -14.19 -10.63
C GLU A 46 -1.71 -14.26 -9.21
N PRO A 47 -2.59 -15.24 -8.95
CA PRO A 47 -3.20 -15.42 -7.63
C PRO A 47 -2.17 -16.01 -6.68
N GLY A 48 -1.31 -15.16 -6.11
CA GLY A 48 -0.24 -15.57 -5.18
C GLY A 48 0.75 -14.47 -4.81
N GLU A 49 0.81 -13.36 -5.57
CA GLU A 49 1.80 -12.28 -5.39
C GLU A 49 1.33 -11.12 -4.49
N GLU A 50 0.42 -11.36 -3.54
CA GLU A 50 0.08 -10.36 -2.51
C GLU A 50 1.33 -9.87 -1.73
N LYS A 51 2.42 -10.65 -1.75
CA LYS A 51 3.71 -10.32 -1.14
C LYS A 51 4.55 -9.30 -1.92
N GLU A 52 4.43 -9.20 -3.25
CA GLU A 52 5.23 -8.25 -4.05
C GLU A 52 4.55 -6.87 -4.22
N ALA A 53 3.22 -6.81 -4.12
CA ALA A 53 2.51 -5.53 -4.01
C ALA A 53 2.99 -4.69 -2.80
N VAL A 54 3.59 -5.33 -1.78
CA VAL A 54 4.21 -4.67 -0.63
C VAL A 54 5.37 -3.76 -1.03
N PHE A 55 6.10 -4.06 -2.12
CA PHE A 55 7.26 -3.28 -2.58
C PHE A 55 6.91 -2.00 -3.36
N LEU A 56 5.63 -1.79 -3.66
CA LEU A 56 5.14 -0.62 -4.42
C LEU A 56 4.37 0.37 -3.56
N CYS A 57 4.26 0.07 -2.27
CA CYS A 57 3.63 0.91 -1.28
C CYS A 57 4.65 1.90 -0.72
N SER A 58 4.23 3.14 -0.44
CA SER A 58 5.08 4.04 0.33
C SER A 58 5.34 3.45 1.73
N LEU A 59 6.42 3.87 2.40
CA LEU A 59 6.66 3.48 3.81
C LEU A 59 5.42 3.76 4.69
N ALA A 60 4.65 4.80 4.37
CA ALA A 60 3.43 5.12 5.09
C ALA A 60 2.29 4.12 4.84
N ASP A 61 2.19 3.56 3.63
CA ASP A 61 1.17 2.57 3.28
C ASP A 61 1.51 1.18 3.84
N ILE A 62 2.78 0.80 3.82
CA ILE A 62 3.28 -0.40 4.49
C ILE A 62 2.97 -0.30 5.99
N GLU A 63 3.26 0.86 6.58
CA GLU A 63 2.97 1.11 8.00
C GLU A 63 1.47 1.06 8.31
N LYS A 64 0.62 1.66 7.46
CA LYS A 64 -0.84 1.58 7.60
C LYS A 64 -1.32 0.12 7.56
N ARG A 65 -0.89 -0.67 6.57
CA ARG A 65 -1.26 -2.10 6.44
C ARG A 65 -0.79 -2.92 7.63
N CYS A 66 0.43 -2.69 8.14
CA CYS A 66 0.93 -3.35 9.34
C CYS A 66 0.03 -3.06 10.55
N ILE A 67 -0.41 -1.80 10.72
CA ILE A 67 -1.31 -1.41 11.81
C ILE A 67 -2.69 -2.06 11.66
N GLU A 68 -3.27 -2.03 10.46
CA GLU A 68 -4.55 -2.70 10.16
C GLU A 68 -4.48 -4.20 10.42
N THR A 69 -3.42 -4.87 9.96
CA THR A 69 -3.24 -6.31 10.11
C THR A 69 -3.07 -6.68 11.58
N ALA A 70 -2.28 -5.90 12.32
CA ALA A 70 -2.13 -6.08 13.76
C ALA A 70 -3.46 -5.83 14.50
N LEU A 71 -4.26 -4.83 14.10
CA LEU A 71 -5.58 -4.55 14.68
C LEU A 71 -6.56 -5.70 14.42
N LYS A 72 -6.60 -6.25 13.20
CA LYS A 72 -7.41 -7.42 12.85
C LYS A 72 -6.99 -8.65 13.65
N ALA A 73 -5.69 -8.97 13.69
CA ALA A 73 -5.15 -10.10 14.45
C ALA A 73 -5.39 -9.95 15.98
N ALA A 74 -5.38 -8.72 16.49
CA ALA A 74 -5.61 -8.43 17.90
C ALA A 74 -7.10 -8.26 18.26
N GLY A 75 -8.03 -8.32 17.30
CA GLY A 75 -9.45 -8.07 17.52
C GLY A 75 -9.74 -6.68 18.10
N GLY A 76 -8.98 -5.66 17.69
CA GLY A 76 -9.11 -4.28 18.21
C GLY A 76 -8.43 -4.03 19.56
N ASN A 77 -7.77 -5.03 20.16
CA ASN A 77 -7.06 -4.83 21.41
C ASN A 77 -5.75 -4.05 21.21
N LYS A 78 -5.80 -2.73 21.41
CA LYS A 78 -4.64 -1.83 21.31
C LYS A 78 -3.41 -2.26 22.11
N ARG A 79 -3.57 -2.95 23.26
CA ARG A 79 -2.41 -3.44 24.05
C ARG A 79 -1.68 -4.57 23.33
N LYS A 80 -2.40 -5.47 22.67
CA LYS A 80 -1.81 -6.54 21.85
C LYS A 80 -1.15 -5.96 20.61
N VAL A 81 -1.78 -4.99 19.94
CA VAL A 81 -1.20 -4.29 18.77
C VAL A 81 0.15 -3.64 19.10
N ILE A 82 0.24 -2.95 20.24
CA ILE A 82 1.48 -2.35 20.73
C ILE A 82 2.58 -3.40 20.92
N LYS A 83 2.26 -4.55 21.51
CA LYS A 83 3.22 -5.65 21.68
C LYS A 83 3.65 -6.26 20.34
N ILE A 84 2.71 -6.44 19.41
CA ILE A 84 2.96 -7.04 18.09
C ILE A 84 3.84 -6.13 17.23
N LEU A 85 3.54 -4.83 17.21
CA LEU A 85 4.26 -3.84 16.39
C LEU A 85 5.50 -3.27 17.08
N GLY A 86 5.67 -3.50 18.38
CA GLY A 86 6.80 -2.95 19.16
C GLY A 86 6.79 -1.43 19.31
N ILE A 87 5.63 -0.77 19.17
CA ILE A 87 5.51 0.70 19.23
C ILE A 87 4.82 1.17 20.51
N SER A 88 5.16 2.38 20.97
CA SER A 88 4.50 2.97 22.15
C SER A 88 3.03 3.31 21.88
N ARG A 89 2.21 3.35 22.95
CA ARG A 89 0.77 3.70 22.83
C ARG A 89 0.51 5.08 22.18
N PRO A 90 1.25 6.15 22.51
CA PRO A 90 1.08 7.45 21.85
C PRO A 90 1.38 7.36 20.35
N THR A 91 2.36 6.53 19.97
CA THR A 91 2.73 6.31 18.57
C THR A 91 1.61 5.60 17.82
N LEU A 92 1.00 4.58 18.42
CA LEU A 92 -0.15 3.89 17.83
C LEU A 92 -1.34 4.84 17.68
N ASP A 93 -1.72 5.58 18.73
CA ASP A 93 -2.87 6.50 18.66
C ASP A 93 -2.63 7.63 17.65
N ARG A 94 -1.40 8.16 17.54
CA ARG A 94 -1.02 9.14 16.51
C ARG A 94 -1.15 8.55 15.10
N LYS A 95 -0.71 7.30 14.89
CA LYS A 95 -0.77 6.65 13.57
C LYS A 95 -2.21 6.28 13.19
N ILE A 96 -3.02 5.80 14.14
CA ILE A 96 -4.46 5.58 13.93
C ILE A 96 -5.13 6.88 13.48
N LYS A 97 -4.87 7.99 14.17
CA LYS A 97 -5.42 9.31 13.80
C LYS A 97 -4.88 9.81 12.45
N ARG A 98 -3.61 9.56 12.13
CA ARG A 98 -2.96 9.96 10.86
C ARG A 98 -3.51 9.19 9.65
N TYR A 99 -3.86 7.92 9.85
CA TYR A 99 -4.34 7.03 8.80
C TYR A 99 -5.85 6.84 8.78
N SER A 100 -6.57 7.51 9.69
CA SER A 100 -8.03 7.44 9.86
C SER A 100 -8.53 6.00 9.96
N LEU A 101 -7.89 5.22 10.84
CA LEU A 101 -8.22 3.81 11.15
C LEU A 101 -9.16 3.67 12.34
#